data_AF-A0A833ZMY2-F1
#
_entry.id   AF-A0A833ZMY2-F1
#
_cell.length_a   1.000
_cell.length_b   1.000
_cell.length_c   1.000
_cell.angle_alpha   90.00
_cell.angle_beta   90.00
_cell.angle_gamma   90.00
#
_symmetry.space_group_name_H-M   'P 1'
#
loop_
_entity.id
_entity.type
_entity.pdbx_description
1 polymer ?
#
loop_
_entity_poly.entity_id
_entity_poly.type
_entity_poly.pdbx_seq_one_letter_code
_entity_poly.pdbx_strand_id
1 'polypeptide(L)'
;MALFDFLLQIYNRLDTNCCGFRPRKEDACVQNGLQPKCDDQDSVALAHIIQRKHDPRHLVFIDNKGFFDRSEDNLNFKLLTGIKEFPESAVSVLKSQHLRQKLLQSLFLDKVYWESQGGRQGIEKLIDVIEQRAKILLTYINAHGAKVLPMNE
;
A
#
# COMPACT_ATOMS: atom_id res chain seq x y z
N MET A 1 -5.19 6.07 2.50
CA MET A 1 -4.72 5.74 1.14
C MET A 1 -3.25 5.33 1.14
N ALA A 2 -2.28 6.24 1.29
CA ALA A 2 -0.85 5.90 1.19
C ALA A 2 -0.35 4.76 2.11
N LEU A 3 -0.90 4.64 3.33
CA LEU A 3 -0.62 3.49 4.21
C LEU A 3 -0.99 2.16 3.55
N PHE A 4 -2.18 2.09 2.94
CA PHE A 4 -2.67 0.90 2.24
C PHE A 4 -1.82 0.61 1.00
N ASP A 5 -1.55 1.63 0.20
CA ASP A 5 -0.71 1.50 -1.00
C ASP A 5 0.71 1.05 -0.65
N PHE A 6 1.28 1.53 0.47
CA PHE A 6 2.60 1.10 0.94
C PHE A 6 2.61 -0.38 1.36
N LEU A 7 1.63 -0.84 2.15
CA LEU A 7 1.59 -2.25 2.59
C LEU A 7 1.49 -3.22 1.40
N LEU A 8 0.69 -2.85 0.39
CA LEU A 8 0.44 -3.67 -0.79
C LEU A 8 1.38 -3.37 -1.97
N GLN A 9 2.22 -2.33 -1.87
CA GLN A 9 3.07 -1.81 -2.95
C GLN A 9 2.27 -1.42 -4.21
N ILE A 10 1.11 -0.80 -4.03
CA ILE A 10 0.28 -0.24 -5.11
C ILE A 10 0.88 1.11 -5.54
N TYR A 11 1.78 1.08 -6.52
CA TYR A 11 2.53 2.27 -6.94
C TYR A 11 1.78 3.14 -7.95
N ASN A 12 0.93 2.53 -8.80
CA ASN A 12 0.30 3.20 -9.95
C ASN A 12 -0.63 4.37 -9.57
N ARG A 13 -1.04 4.47 -8.30
CA ARG A 13 -1.91 5.53 -7.78
C ARG A 13 -1.19 6.86 -7.55
N LEU A 14 0.04 6.83 -7.03
CA LEU A 14 0.79 8.01 -6.58
C LEU A 14 2.21 8.11 -7.16
N ASP A 15 2.70 7.06 -7.81
CA ASP A 15 4.02 6.98 -8.42
C ASP A 15 3.94 6.23 -9.76
N THR A 16 3.13 6.75 -10.68
CA THR A 16 2.86 6.16 -12.01
C THR A 16 4.12 5.96 -12.85
N ASN A 17 5.19 6.70 -12.56
CA ASN A 17 6.46 6.64 -13.28
C ASN A 17 7.49 5.69 -12.61
N CYS A 18 7.13 5.03 -11.50
CA CYS A 18 8.01 4.13 -10.73
C CYS A 18 9.31 4.78 -10.26
N CYS A 19 9.22 5.98 -9.68
CA CYS A 19 10.38 6.74 -9.24
C CYS A 19 10.87 6.36 -7.84
N GLY A 20 10.00 5.77 -7.01
CA GLY A 20 10.32 5.45 -5.62
C GLY A 20 10.87 4.05 -5.38
N PHE A 21 11.06 3.25 -6.43
CA PHE A 21 11.59 1.88 -6.36
C PHE A 21 12.26 1.49 -7.69
N ARG A 22 12.96 0.35 -7.71
CA ARG A 22 13.52 -0.24 -8.93
C ARG A 22 12.45 -1.10 -9.61
N PRO A 23 11.86 -0.67 -10.75
CA PRO A 23 10.83 -1.43 -11.42
C PRO A 23 11.41 -2.66 -12.15
N ARG A 24 10.56 -3.65 -12.40
CA ARG A 24 10.84 -4.78 -13.28
C ARG A 24 10.38 -4.49 -14.69
N LYS A 25 10.82 -5.30 -15.65
CA LYS A 25 10.41 -5.14 -17.05
C LYS A 25 8.90 -5.23 -17.24
N GLU A 26 8.21 -6.00 -16.40
CA GLU A 26 6.76 -6.21 -16.49
C GLU A 26 5.94 -5.06 -15.88
N ASP A 27 6.57 -4.13 -15.16
CA ASP A 27 5.87 -3.01 -14.54
C ASP A 27 5.34 -2.03 -15.60
N ALA A 28 4.12 -1.54 -15.40
CA ALA A 28 3.41 -0.72 -16.39
C ALA A 28 4.18 0.55 -16.76
N CYS A 29 4.86 1.17 -15.80
CA CYS A 29 5.71 2.33 -16.01
C CYS A 29 6.89 2.06 -16.97
N VAL A 30 7.43 0.83 -16.98
CA VAL A 30 8.54 0.44 -17.86
C VAL A 30 8.00 0.12 -19.24
N GLN A 31 6.92 -0.66 -19.32
CA GLN A 31 6.25 -0.99 -20.59
C GLN A 31 5.79 0.25 -21.35
N ASN A 32 5.33 1.27 -20.62
CA ASN A 32 4.86 2.54 -21.20
C ASN A 32 5.95 3.60 -21.36
N GLY A 33 7.22 3.30 -21.00
CA GLY A 33 8.34 4.25 -21.14
C GLY A 33 8.21 5.51 -20.28
N LEU A 34 7.56 5.41 -19.11
CA LEU A 34 7.26 6.55 -18.24
C LEU A 34 8.39 6.89 -17.25
N GLN A 35 9.31 5.95 -17.00
CA GLN A 35 10.41 6.11 -16.03
C GLN A 35 11.28 7.37 -16.22
N PRO A 36 11.58 7.86 -17.45
CA PRO A 36 12.40 9.05 -17.63
C PRO A 36 11.76 10.35 -17.08
N LYS A 37 10.48 10.35 -16.70
CA LYS A 37 9.72 11.54 -16.25
C LYS A 37 9.69 11.68 -14.73
N CYS A 38 10.73 11.24 -14.01
CA CYS A 38 10.73 11.29 -12.55
C CYS A 38 10.94 12.69 -11.96
N ASP A 39 11.46 13.63 -12.74
CA ASP A 39 11.72 15.01 -12.32
C ASP A 39 10.48 15.92 -12.45
N ASP A 40 9.43 15.46 -13.15
CA ASP A 40 8.21 16.22 -13.41
C ASP A 40 7.11 15.86 -12.38
N GLN A 41 7.14 16.53 -11.23
CA GLN A 41 6.21 16.29 -10.12
C GLN A 41 4.75 16.67 -10.45
N ASP A 42 4.52 17.58 -11.41
CA ASP A 42 3.19 18.04 -11.81
C ASP A 42 2.51 17.10 -12.82
N SER A 43 3.27 16.14 -13.37
CA SER A 43 2.75 15.16 -14.34
C SER A 43 1.92 14.02 -13.74
N VAL A 44 1.87 13.90 -12.39
CA VAL A 44 1.21 12.76 -11.73
C VAL A 44 -0.30 12.99 -11.67
N ALA A 45 -1.02 12.48 -12.67
CA ALA A 45 -2.46 12.38 -12.61
C ALA A 45 -2.86 11.41 -11.49
N LEU A 46 -3.65 11.89 -10.51
CA LEU A 46 -4.26 11.04 -9.49
C LEU A 46 -5.24 10.07 -10.17
N ALA A 47 -4.76 8.87 -10.48
CA ALA A 47 -5.53 7.82 -11.11
C ALA A 47 -6.10 6.84 -10.07
N HIS A 48 -7.10 6.08 -10.49
CA HIS A 48 -7.68 4.98 -9.71
C HIS A 48 -8.35 5.36 -8.38
N ILE A 49 -8.63 6.65 -8.16
CA ILE A 49 -9.38 7.16 -7.01
C ILE A 49 -10.71 7.69 -7.51
N ILE A 50 -11.81 7.18 -6.96
CA ILE A 50 -13.14 7.71 -7.24
C ILE A 50 -13.63 8.46 -6.00
N GLN A 51 -13.99 9.72 -6.18
CA GLN A 51 -14.67 10.52 -5.16
C GLN A 51 -16.18 10.36 -5.28
N ARG A 52 -16.85 10.02 -4.17
CA ARG A 52 -18.31 9.90 -4.15
C ARG A 52 -18.95 11.28 -4.12
N LYS A 53 -19.93 11.54 -5.00
CA LYS A 53 -20.61 12.85 -5.10
C LYS A 53 -21.23 13.32 -3.78
N HIS A 54 -21.81 12.39 -3.00
CA HIS A 54 -22.51 12.70 -1.75
C HIS A 54 -21.63 12.59 -0.51
N ASP A 55 -20.39 12.13 -0.66
CA ASP A 55 -19.46 11.92 0.45
C ASP A 55 -18.01 12.03 -0.06
N PRO A 56 -17.53 13.27 -0.27
CA PRO A 56 -16.23 13.51 -0.89
C PRO A 56 -15.04 13.10 -0.01
N ARG A 57 -15.27 12.81 1.28
CA ARG A 57 -14.25 12.36 2.24
C ARG A 57 -13.96 10.87 2.10
N HIS A 58 -14.97 10.09 1.70
CA HIS A 58 -14.83 8.65 1.49
C HIS A 58 -14.39 8.33 0.06
N LEU A 59 -13.08 8.19 -0.11
CA LEU A 59 -12.45 7.81 -1.36
C LEU A 59 -12.66 6.31 -1.63
N VAL A 60 -12.98 5.97 -2.87
CA VAL A 60 -13.01 4.58 -3.35
C VAL A 60 -11.73 4.31 -4.13
N PHE A 61 -10.96 3.33 -3.67
CA PHE A 61 -9.73 2.88 -4.33
C PHE A 61 -10.06 1.75 -5.29
N ILE A 62 -9.84 1.98 -6.59
CA ILE A 62 -9.93 0.93 -7.62
C ILE A 62 -8.52 0.48 -8.02
N ASP A 63 -8.45 -0.64 -8.77
CA ASP A 63 -7.21 -1.23 -9.28
C ASP A 63 -6.15 -1.46 -8.20
N ASN A 64 -6.51 -2.28 -7.20
CA ASN A 64 -5.71 -2.51 -5.99
C ASN A 64 -4.76 -3.71 -6.12
N LYS A 65 -4.21 -3.97 -7.31
CA LYS A 65 -3.29 -5.09 -7.51
C LYS A 65 -2.05 -4.91 -6.63
N GLY A 66 -1.93 -5.74 -5.60
CA GLY A 66 -0.78 -5.75 -4.69
C GLY A 66 0.40 -6.56 -5.23
N PHE A 67 1.61 -6.21 -4.80
CA PHE A 67 2.87 -6.87 -5.17
C PHE A 67 3.59 -7.37 -3.91
N PHE A 68 3.37 -8.64 -3.55
CA PHE A 68 3.90 -9.26 -2.32
C PHE A 68 5.31 -9.83 -2.46
N ASP A 69 5.78 -9.96 -3.70
CA ASP A 69 7.09 -10.49 -4.05
C ASP A 69 8.17 -9.40 -4.18
N ARG A 70 7.82 -8.15 -3.86
CA ARG A 70 8.78 -7.03 -3.76
C ARG A 70 9.51 -7.11 -2.44
N SER A 71 10.84 -7.10 -2.52
CA SER A 71 11.74 -7.13 -1.38
C SER A 71 11.68 -5.85 -0.56
N GLU A 72 12.04 -5.95 0.71
CA GLU A 72 12.01 -4.85 1.68
C GLU A 72 12.98 -3.72 1.34
N ASP A 73 14.09 -4.02 0.67
CA ASP A 73 15.09 -3.05 0.19
C ASP A 73 14.64 -2.28 -1.06
N ASN A 74 13.47 -2.64 -1.62
CA ASN A 74 12.92 -2.06 -2.84
C ASN A 74 11.48 -1.55 -2.64
N LEU A 75 11.09 -1.21 -1.42
CA LEU A 75 9.78 -0.64 -1.11
C LEU A 75 9.69 0.81 -1.57
N ASN A 76 8.52 1.21 -2.06
CA ASN A 76 8.26 2.55 -2.55
C ASN A 76 7.99 3.56 -1.41
N PHE A 77 9.05 4.13 -0.84
CA PHE A 77 8.94 5.18 0.18
C PHE A 77 8.49 6.55 -0.37
N LYS A 78 8.56 6.77 -1.70
CA LYS A 78 8.05 8.01 -2.32
C LYS A 78 6.57 8.20 -2.01
N LEU A 79 5.80 7.11 -1.88
CA LEU A 79 4.37 7.12 -1.46
C LEU A 79 4.12 7.83 -0.11
N LEU A 80 5.13 7.89 0.76
CA LEU A 80 5.04 8.46 2.10
C LEU A 80 5.62 9.88 2.17
N THR A 81 6.20 10.38 1.08
CA THR A 81 6.86 11.69 1.06
C THR A 81 5.84 12.80 1.26
N GLY A 82 6.15 13.74 2.15
CA GLY A 82 5.26 14.88 2.47
C GLY A 82 4.12 14.56 3.44
N ILE A 83 3.88 13.28 3.78
CA ILE A 83 2.87 12.89 4.76
C ILE A 83 3.40 13.18 6.17
N LYS A 84 2.68 14.01 6.92
CA LYS A 84 3.04 14.41 8.29
C LYS A 84 2.19 13.77 9.36
N GLU A 85 1.05 13.19 8.98
CA GLU A 85 0.03 12.70 9.91
C GLU A 85 -0.55 11.38 9.41
N PHE A 86 -0.78 10.44 10.33
CA PHE A 86 -1.39 9.14 10.07
C PHE A 86 -2.60 8.92 11.00
N PRO A 87 -3.67 8.26 10.51
CA PRO A 87 -4.82 7.93 11.34
C PRO A 87 -4.46 6.97 12.47
N GLU A 88 -4.82 7.34 13.70
CA GLU A 88 -4.62 6.53 14.90
C GLU A 88 -5.29 5.16 14.79
N SER A 89 -6.50 5.09 14.24
CA SER A 89 -7.22 3.82 14.04
C SER A 89 -6.44 2.85 13.16
N ALA A 90 -5.91 3.31 12.03
CA ALA A 90 -5.11 2.50 11.12
C ALA A 90 -3.76 2.09 11.74
N VAL A 91 -3.06 3.02 12.38
CA VAL A 91 -1.77 2.73 13.04
C VAL A 91 -1.96 1.75 14.20
N SER A 92 -3.05 1.85 14.95
CA SER A 92 -3.37 0.95 16.06
C SER A 92 -3.61 -0.48 15.58
N VAL A 93 -4.26 -0.66 14.42
CA VAL A 93 -4.40 -1.98 13.79
C VAL A 93 -3.03 -2.58 13.45
N LEU A 94 -2.11 -1.79 12.88
CA LEU A 94 -0.76 -2.27 12.55
C LEU A 94 0.09 -2.61 13.78
N LYS A 95 -0.11 -1.87 14.87
CA LYS A 95 0.55 -2.16 16.17
C LYS A 95 -0.08 -3.35 16.88
N SER A 96 -1.37 -3.60 16.66
CA SER A 96 -2.06 -4.73 17.24
C SER A 96 -1.58 -6.03 16.61
N GLN A 97 -1.36 -7.05 17.42
CA GLN A 97 -1.08 -8.40 16.93
C GLN A 97 -2.32 -9.08 16.28
N HIS A 98 -3.40 -8.30 16.03
CA HIS A 98 -4.67 -8.79 15.49
C HIS A 98 -4.76 -8.71 13.97
N LEU A 99 -3.82 -8.05 13.28
CA LEU A 99 -3.87 -7.91 11.81
C LEU A 99 -3.92 -9.27 11.13
N ARG A 100 -3.01 -10.19 11.49
CA ARG A 100 -3.00 -11.57 10.98
C ARG A 100 -4.32 -12.29 11.22
N GLN A 101 -4.83 -12.25 12.44
CA GLN A 101 -6.07 -12.94 12.79
C GLN A 101 -7.24 -12.44 11.91
N LYS A 102 -7.38 -11.12 11.76
CA LYS A 102 -8.43 -10.51 10.95
C LYS A 102 -8.28 -10.87 9.47
N LEU A 103 -7.06 -10.83 8.94
CA LEU A 103 -6.79 -11.19 7.54
C LEU A 103 -7.08 -12.67 7.28
N LEU A 104 -6.65 -13.58 8.16
CA LEU A 104 -6.96 -15.01 8.03
C LEU A 104 -8.46 -15.27 8.03
N GLN A 105 -9.21 -14.67 8.97
CA GLN A 105 -10.66 -14.82 9.05
C GLN A 105 -11.36 -14.28 7.81
N SER A 106 -10.94 -13.10 7.33
CA SER A 106 -11.56 -12.47 6.16
C SER A 106 -11.25 -13.23 4.86
N LEU A 107 -10.00 -13.65 4.66
CA LEU A 107 -9.57 -14.31 3.43
C LEU A 107 -10.06 -15.76 3.34
N PHE A 108 -10.30 -16.42 4.47
CA PHE A 108 -10.86 -17.77 4.50
C PHE A 108 -12.27 -17.86 3.90
N LEU A 109 -13.03 -16.76 3.91
CA LEU A 109 -14.36 -16.70 3.30
C LEU A 109 -14.32 -16.79 1.77
N ASP A 110 -13.26 -16.31 1.15
CA ASP A 110 -13.05 -16.42 -0.30
C ASP A 110 -12.28 -17.69 -0.62
N LYS A 111 -13.03 -18.79 -0.84
CA LYS A 111 -12.45 -20.10 -1.15
C LYS A 111 -11.62 -20.07 -2.44
N VAL A 112 -12.02 -19.30 -3.45
CA VAL A 112 -11.32 -19.25 -4.74
C VAL A 112 -9.95 -18.60 -4.53
N TYR A 113 -9.92 -17.45 -3.86
CA TYR A 113 -8.67 -16.79 -3.54
C TYR A 113 -7.80 -17.66 -2.63
N TRP A 114 -8.36 -18.18 -1.54
CA TRP A 114 -7.64 -19.01 -0.56
C TRP A 114 -6.90 -20.18 -1.21
N GLU A 115 -7.59 -20.97 -2.02
CA GLU A 115 -6.98 -22.12 -2.70
C GLU A 115 -5.96 -21.67 -3.76
N SER A 116 -6.25 -20.59 -4.51
CA SER A 116 -5.32 -20.06 -5.51
C SER A 116 -3.97 -19.62 -4.95
N GLN A 117 -3.92 -19.26 -3.66
CA GLN A 117 -2.68 -18.88 -2.99
C GLN A 117 -1.91 -20.07 -2.42
N GLY A 118 -2.44 -21.29 -2.49
CA GLY A 118 -1.87 -22.49 -1.85
C GLY A 118 -2.42 -22.72 -0.44
N GLY A 119 -3.67 -22.32 -0.21
CA GLY A 119 -4.38 -22.51 1.05
C GLY A 119 -3.75 -21.74 2.21
N ARG A 120 -3.85 -22.29 3.42
CA ARG A 120 -3.40 -21.63 4.65
C ARG A 120 -1.94 -21.19 4.59
N GLN A 121 -1.04 -22.07 4.15
CA GLN A 121 0.39 -21.79 4.13
C GLN A 121 0.72 -20.65 3.15
N GLY A 122 0.04 -20.61 2.01
CA GLY A 122 0.15 -19.53 1.05
C GLY A 122 -0.29 -18.18 1.60
N ILE A 123 -1.49 -18.16 2.20
CA ILE A 123 -2.04 -16.95 2.82
C ILE A 123 -1.17 -16.48 4.00
N GLU A 124 -0.67 -17.38 4.84
CA GLU A 124 0.24 -17.02 5.93
C GLU A 124 1.51 -16.33 5.41
N LYS A 125 2.12 -16.82 4.31
CA LYS A 125 3.27 -16.16 3.67
C LYS A 125 2.94 -14.76 3.16
N LEU A 126 1.76 -14.55 2.57
CA LEU A 126 1.34 -13.21 2.15
C LEU A 126 1.16 -12.28 3.35
N ILE A 127 0.58 -12.77 4.44
CA ILE A 127 0.40 -12.01 5.66
C ILE A 127 1.77 -11.69 6.31
N ASP A 128 2.73 -12.61 6.29
CA ASP A 128 4.10 -12.37 6.78
C ASP A 128 4.73 -11.15 6.08
N VAL A 129 4.57 -11.05 4.76
CA VAL A 129 5.04 -9.89 3.97
C VAL A 129 4.34 -8.60 4.40
N ILE A 130 3.01 -8.62 4.58
CA ILE A 130 2.24 -7.44 5.02
C ILE A 130 2.70 -6.99 6.40
N GLU A 131 2.86 -7.91 7.36
CA GLU A 131 3.27 -7.60 8.73
C GLU A 131 4.70 -7.05 8.77
N GLN A 132 5.59 -7.59 7.95
CA GLN A 132 6.96 -7.11 7.86
C GLN A 132 7.00 -5.67 7.28
N ARG A 133 6.21 -5.39 6.24
CA ARG A 133 6.05 -4.03 5.72
C ARG A 133 5.38 -3.09 6.73
N ALA A 134 4.45 -3.59 7.54
CA ALA A 134 3.83 -2.81 8.61
C ALA A 134 4.88 -2.39 9.66
N LYS A 135 5.80 -3.27 10.05
CA LYS A 135 6.91 -2.92 10.94
C LYS A 135 7.81 -1.84 10.33
N ILE A 136 8.18 -1.98 9.05
CA ILE A 136 8.98 -0.98 8.34
C ILE A 136 8.27 0.38 8.31
N LEU A 137 6.96 0.38 8.00
CA LEU A 137 6.15 1.60 7.99
C LEU A 137 6.11 2.26 9.38
N LEU A 138 5.90 1.48 10.45
CA LEU A 138 5.88 2.00 11.82
C LEU A 138 7.24 2.61 12.21
N THR A 139 8.34 1.96 11.84
CA THR A 139 9.69 2.52 12.01
C THR A 139 9.86 3.81 11.23
N TYR A 140 9.40 3.87 9.97
CA TYR A 140 9.44 5.07 9.15
C TYR A 140 8.65 6.22 9.80
N ILE A 141 7.41 5.97 10.23
CA ILE A 141 6.55 6.96 10.91
C ILE A 141 7.26 7.56 12.12
N ASN A 142 7.86 6.70 12.96
CA ASN A 142 8.58 7.12 14.16
C ASN A 142 9.83 7.94 13.81
N ALA A 143 10.64 7.46 12.87
CA ALA A 143 11.89 8.12 12.47
C ALA A 143 11.68 9.50 11.83
N HIS A 144 10.55 9.70 11.15
CA HIS A 144 10.23 10.97 10.48
C HIS A 144 9.37 11.91 11.33
N GLY A 145 9.08 11.54 12.58
CA GLY A 145 8.28 12.37 13.50
C GLY A 145 6.86 12.64 13.01
N ALA A 146 6.30 11.75 12.18
CA ALA A 146 4.94 11.89 11.71
C ALA A 146 3.96 11.65 12.88
N LYS A 147 2.96 12.54 13.01
CA LYS A 147 1.99 12.47 14.10
C LYS A 147 0.99 11.35 13.84
N VAL A 148 0.55 10.71 14.91
CA VAL A 148 -0.55 9.75 14.88
C VAL A 148 -1.72 10.39 15.60
N LEU A 149 -2.79 10.68 14.87
CA LEU A 149 -3.91 11.47 15.38
C LEU A 149 -5.25 10.76 15.12
N PRO A 150 -6.24 10.93 16.01
CA PRO A 150 -7.61 10.56 15.69
C PRO A 150 -8.06 11.40 14.49
N MET A 151 -8.49 10.73 13.42
CA MET A 151 -9.10 11.40 12.27
C MET A 151 -10.60 11.45 12.48
N ASN A 152 -11.22 12.57 12.13
CA ASN A 152 -12.69 12.68 12.13
C ASN A 152 -13.24 11.70 11.07
N GLU A 153 -13.92 10.65 11.51
CA GLU A 153 -14.66 9.71 10.65
C GLU A 153 -15.92 10.37 10.07
#